data_AF-A0AAD9KEN9-F1
#
_entry.id   AF-A0AAD9KEN9-F1
#
_cell.length_a   1.000
_cell.length_b   1.000
_cell.length_c   1.000
_cell.angle_alpha   90.00
_cell.angle_beta   90.00
_cell.angle_gamma   90.00
#
_symmetry.space_group_name_H-M   'P 1'
#
loop_
_entity.id
_entity.type
_entity.pdbx_description
1 polymer ?
#
loop_
_entity_poly.entity_id
_entity_poly.type
_entity_poly.pdbx_seq_one_letter_code
_entity_poly.pdbx_strand_id
1 'polypeptide(L)' 'MYVDSQESNTAECITNRDTVVILTLTDGWYSIKANVDRPLTKLVCQAKIRVGDKLCIYGAEFVGVHEACPPLDVCNALM' A
#
# COMPACT_ATOMS: atom_id res chain seq x y z
N MET A 1 22.19 1.69 -26.18
CA MET A 1 21.16 2.72 -25.94
C MET A 1 19.90 2.01 -25.50
N TYR A 2 19.71 1.83 -24.20
CA TYR A 2 18.42 1.48 -23.61
C TYR A 2 18.21 2.50 -22.52
N VAL A 3 17.46 3.54 -22.87
CA VAL A 3 17.02 4.61 -21.98
C VAL A 3 15.58 4.24 -21.67
N ASP A 4 15.33 3.79 -20.46
CA ASP A 4 14.02 3.91 -19.84
C ASP A 4 14.22 4.64 -18.51
N SER A 5 14.32 5.96 -18.64
CA SER A 5 14.05 6.90 -17.58
C SER A 5 12.54 6.87 -17.32
N GLN A 6 12.12 6.07 -16.36
CA GLN A 6 10.83 6.23 -15.69
C GLN A 6 11.10 6.64 -14.24
N GLU A 7 11.61 7.86 -14.07
CA GLU A 7 11.39 8.64 -12.85
C GLU A 7 9.93 9.10 -12.86
N SER A 8 9.02 8.18 -12.59
CA SER A 8 7.60 8.50 -12.40
C SER A 8 7.41 9.01 -10.97
N ASN A 9 7.48 10.35 -10.84
CA ASN A 9 6.79 11.18 -9.84
C ASN A 9 6.57 10.55 -8.45
N THR A 10 7.62 10.53 -7.63
CA THR A 10 7.50 10.23 -6.18
C THR A 10 7.13 11.46 -5.33
N ALA A 11 6.80 12.60 -5.95
CA ALA A 11 6.70 13.89 -5.25
C ALA A 11 5.34 14.62 -5.35
N GLU A 12 4.25 13.97 -5.77
CA GLU A 12 2.91 14.58 -5.76
C GLU A 12 1.91 13.85 -4.85
N CYS A 13 2.21 13.79 -3.55
CA CYS A 13 1.17 13.65 -2.52
C CYS A 13 0.99 14.94 -1.71
N ILE A 14 1.50 16.05 -2.25
CA ILE A 14 1.40 17.35 -1.61
C ILE A 14 -0.02 17.87 -1.89
N THR A 15 -0.78 18.10 -0.81
CA THR A 15 -1.96 18.98 -0.70
C THR A 15 -3.36 18.50 -1.09
N ASN A 16 -3.65 17.21 -1.23
CA ASN A 16 -5.05 16.77 -1.15
C ASN A 16 -5.34 16.15 0.22
N ARG A 17 -6.35 16.68 0.94
CA ARG A 17 -6.70 16.21 2.30
C ARG A 17 -7.26 14.78 2.31
N ASP A 18 -7.53 14.23 1.14
CA ASP A 18 -8.26 12.98 0.95
C ASP A 18 -7.53 11.93 0.09
N THR A 19 -6.24 12.10 -0.22
CA THR A 19 -5.48 11.03 -0.89
C THR A 19 -5.13 9.93 0.11
N VAL A 20 -5.83 8.80 -0.01
CA VAL A 20 -5.48 7.55 0.67
C VAL A 20 -4.40 6.86 -0.16
N VAL A 21 -3.25 6.59 0.47
CA VAL A 21 -2.20 5.79 -0.18
C VAL A 21 -2.55 4.31 -0.04
N ILE A 22 -2.38 3.57 -1.12
CA ILE A 22 -2.54 2.12 -1.16
C ILE A 22 -1.15 1.49 -1.22
N LEU A 23 -0.85 0.61 -0.27
CA LEU A 23 0.41 -0.13 -0.23
C LEU A 23 0.17 -1.61 -0.51
N THR A 24 1.13 -2.25 -1.16
CA THR A 24 1.19 -3.72 -1.22
C THR A 24 1.98 -4.22 -0.02
N LEU A 25 1.34 -5.00 0.84
CA LEU A 25 1.96 -5.64 2.01
C LEU A 25 2.11 -7.13 1.75
N THR A 26 3.22 -7.72 2.19
CA THR A 26 3.48 -9.15 2.08
C THR A 26 4.00 -9.72 3.39
N ASP A 27 3.56 -10.92 3.72
CA ASP A 27 4.09 -11.75 4.80
C ASP A 27 5.18 -12.72 4.33
N GLY A 28 5.51 -12.68 3.03
CA GLY A 28 6.46 -13.54 2.35
C GLY A 28 5.82 -14.66 1.54
N TRP A 29 4.55 -15.00 1.77
CA TRP A 29 3.83 -16.04 1.04
C TRP A 29 2.71 -15.46 0.18
N TYR A 30 2.02 -14.45 0.68
CA TYR A 30 0.96 -13.74 -0.03
C TYR A 30 1.19 -12.24 -0.03
N SER A 31 0.48 -11.53 -0.89
CA SER A 31 0.50 -10.07 -0.97
C SER A 31 -0.92 -9.53 -1.02
N ILE A 32 -1.19 -8.48 -0.25
CA ILE A 32 -2.48 -7.80 -0.21
C ILE A 32 -2.32 -6.31 -0.42
N LYS A 33 -3.36 -5.66 -0.94
CA LYS A 33 -3.45 -4.20 -0.96
C LYS A 33 -4.05 -3.73 0.36
N ALA A 34 -3.43 -2.70 0.94
CA ALA A 34 -3.87 -2.10 2.19
C ALA A 34 -3.99 -0.58 2.03
N ASN A 35 -5.15 -0.05 2.42
CA ASN A 35 -5.35 1.38 2.59
C ASN A 35 -4.66 1.82 3.88
N VAL A 36 -3.79 2.83 3.78
CA VAL A 36 -3.14 3.40 4.96
C VAL A 36 -3.81 4.69 5.41
N ASP A 37 -3.82 4.90 6.72
CA ASP A 37 -4.39 6.10 7.32
C ASP A 37 -3.58 7.37 6.98
N ARG A 38 -4.12 8.53 7.37
CA ARG A 38 -3.46 9.83 7.12
C ARG A 38 -2.06 9.93 7.75
N PRO A 39 -1.82 9.51 9.00
CA PRO A 39 -0.47 9.48 9.58
C PRO A 39 0.52 8.62 8.78
N LEU A 40 0.17 7.38 8.43
CA LEU A 40 1.05 6.49 7.66
C LEU A 40 1.27 7.02 6.24
N THR A 41 0.23 7.56 5.60
CA THR A 41 0.34 8.25 4.30
C THR A 41 1.43 9.33 4.32
N LYS A 42 1.46 10.17 5.38
CA LYS A 42 2.52 11.18 5.53
C LYS A 42 3.91 10.56 5.66
N LEU A 43 4.04 9.43 6.36
CA LEU A 43 5.33 8.75 6.52
C LEU A 43 5.82 8.14 5.20
N VAL A 44 4.92 7.59 4.39
CA VAL A 44 5.22 7.14 3.02
C VAL A 44 5.67 8.32 2.15
N CYS A 45 4.91 9.42 2.17
CA CYS A 45 5.25 10.66 1.46
C CYS A 45 6.60 11.27 1.87
N GLN A 46 6.96 11.16 3.14
CA GLN A 46 8.27 11.59 3.66
C GLN A 46 9.39 10.57 3.37
N ALA A 47 9.09 9.50 2.61
CA ALA A 47 9.98 8.39 2.33
C ALA A 47 10.59 7.75 3.59
N LYS A 48 9.83 7.74 4.70
CA LYS A 48 10.17 7.05 5.96
C LYS A 48 9.66 5.61 6.00
N ILE A 49 8.67 5.30 5.17
CA ILE A 49 8.20 3.95 4.87
C ILE A 49 8.43 3.73 3.39
N ARG A 50 9.18 2.68 3.04
CA ARG A 50 9.58 2.34 1.68
C ARG A 50 9.35 0.86 1.41
N VAL A 51 9.35 0.51 0.12
CA VAL A 51 9.32 -0.90 -0.30
C VAL A 51 10.52 -1.64 0.29
N GLY A 52 10.24 -2.79 0.92
CA GLY A 52 11.25 -3.61 1.61
C GLY A 52 11.29 -3.42 3.12
N ASP A 53 10.70 -2.34 3.65
CA ASP A 53 10.59 -2.15 5.10
C ASP A 53 9.67 -3.19 5.74
N LYS A 54 10.05 -3.64 6.94
CA LYS A 54 9.24 -4.57 7.74
C LYS A 54 8.40 -3.76 8.72
N LEU A 55 7.09 -3.78 8.55
CA LEU A 55 6.14 -3.08 9.41
C LEU A 55 5.51 -4.04 10.42
N CYS A 56 5.36 -3.60 11.67
CA CYS A 56 4.55 -4.27 12.68
C CYS A 56 3.24 -3.50 12.81
N ILE A 57 2.12 -4.13 12.47
CA ILE A 57 0.81 -3.47 12.34
C ILE A 57 -0.13 -4.01 13.42
N TYR A 58 -0.86 -3.11 14.08
CA TYR A 58 -1.88 -3.44 15.08
C TYR A 58 -3.20 -2.77 14.70
N GLY A 59 -4.33 -3.45 14.95
CA GLY A 59 -5.66 -2.90 14.68
C GLY A 59 -6.01 -2.81 13.19
N ALA A 60 -5.37 -3.61 12.33
CA ALA A 60 -5.76 -3.70 10.93
C ALA A 60 -7.14 -4.36 10.79
N GLU A 61 -7.94 -3.84 9.86
CA GLU A 61 -9.25 -4.38 9.52
C GLU A 61 -9.27 -4.80 8.05
N PHE A 62 -10.00 -5.86 7.76
CA PHE A 62 -10.22 -6.32 6.40
C PHE A 62 -11.48 -5.66 5.85
N VAL A 63 -11.31 -4.86 4.81
CA VAL A 63 -12.40 -4.06 4.22
C VAL A 63 -12.82 -4.68 2.88
N GLY A 64 -14.12 -4.71 2.60
CA GLY A 64 -14.66 -5.07 1.28
C GLY A 64 -15.08 -6.55 1.11
N VAL A 65 -14.43 -7.49 1.78
CA VAL A 65 -14.78 -8.92 1.67
C VAL A 65 -15.23 -9.46 3.03
N HIS A 66 -16.52 -9.79 3.12
CA HIS A 66 -17.13 -10.37 4.33
C HIS A 66 -17.32 -11.90 4.25
N GLU A 67 -16.94 -12.52 3.12
CA GLU A 67 -17.00 -13.97 2.94
C GLU A 67 -15.60 -14.60 2.93
N ALA A 68 -15.49 -15.82 3.46
CA ALA A 68 -14.23 -16.55 3.44
C ALA A 68 -13.85 -16.89 1.99
N CYS A 69 -12.65 -16.49 1.57
CA CYS A 69 -12.10 -16.77 0.25
C CYS A 69 -10.73 -17.46 0.36
N PRO A 70 -10.35 -18.28 -0.64
CA PRO A 70 -9.00 -18.84 -0.71
C PRO A 70 -7.93 -17.73 -0.76
N PRO A 71 -6.75 -17.92 -0.13
CA PRO A 71 -5.75 -16.86 0.02
C PRO A 71 -5.29 -16.18 -1.28
N LEU A 72 -5.34 -16.90 -2.41
CA LEU A 72 -4.92 -16.40 -3.72
C LEU A 72 -5.99 -15.58 -4.44
N ASP A 73 -7.28 -15.75 -4.09
CA ASP A 73 -8.41 -15.09 -4.75
C ASP A 73 -8.69 -13.68 -4.19
N VAL A 74 -8.12 -13.39 -3.02
CA VAL A 74 -8.22 -12.12 -2.28
C VAL A 74 -7.70 -10.93 -3.12
N CYS A 75 -6.70 -11.16 -3.97
CA CYS A 75 -5.95 -10.12 -4.69
C CYS A 75 -6.79 -9.25 -5.64
N ASN A 76 -7.96 -9.74 -6.09
CA ASN A 76 -8.83 -9.01 -7.02
C ASN A 76 -10.02 -8.32 -6.34
N ALA A 77 -10.32 -8.69 -5.09
CA ALA A 77 -11.55 -8.27 -4.41
C ALA A 77 -11.34 -7.17 -3.35
N LEU A 78 -10.12 -6.97 -2.85
CA LEU A 78 -9.84 -5.95 -1.84
C LEU A 78 -9.35 -4.63 -2.42
N MET A 79 -10.17 -3.61 -2.14
CA MET A 79 -9.82 -2.20 -2.09
C MET A 79 -10.17 -1.66 -0.71
#